data_AF-A0A9E5JZF5-F1
#
_entry.id   AF-A0A9E5JZF5-F1
#
_cell.length_a   1.000
_cell.length_b   1.000
_cell.length_c   1.000
_cell.angle_alpha   90.00
_cell.angle_beta   90.00
_cell.angle_gamma   90.00
#
_symmetry.space_group_name_H-M   'P 1'
#
loop_
_entity.id
_entity.type
_entity.pdbx_description
1 polymer ?
#
loop_
_entity_poly.entity_id
_entity_poly.type
_entity_poly.pdbx_seq_one_letter_code
_entity_poly.pdbx_strand_id
1 'polypeptide(L)'
;MYESKNKYASQKEKLFTLSERLEHGMLKPQEVWSLAGKAKTTFYEDVKAGKVVLRKIGLRSSGVYGPDAKRYIESCLSFVGD
;
A
#
# COMPACT_ATOMS: atom_id res chain seq x y z
N MET A 1 -32.70 -20.24 -29.65
CA MET A 1 -32.57 -19.31 -28.51
C MET A 1 -31.38 -19.76 -27.69
N TYR A 2 -30.28 -19.02 -27.69
CA TYR A 2 -29.05 -19.39 -26.96
C TYR A 2 -29.08 -18.70 -25.59
N GLU A 3 -29.29 -19.48 -24.53
CA GLU A 3 -29.18 -19.03 -23.14
C GLU A 3 -27.71 -18.90 -22.76
N SER A 4 -27.19 -17.67 -22.78
CA SER A 4 -25.88 -17.35 -22.26
C SER A 4 -25.87 -17.47 -20.74
N LYS A 5 -25.40 -18.61 -20.23
CA LYS A 5 -25.11 -18.81 -18.80
C LYS A 5 -23.91 -17.94 -18.40
N ASN A 6 -24.18 -16.80 -17.76
CA ASN A 6 -23.17 -15.97 -17.11
C ASN A 6 -22.48 -16.78 -16.00
N LYS A 7 -21.31 -17.34 -16.30
CA LYS A 7 -20.47 -18.18 -15.42
C LYS A 7 -19.45 -17.40 -14.60
N TYR A 8 -19.63 -16.09 -14.42
CA TYR A 8 -18.81 -15.31 -13.50
C TYR A 8 -19.50 -15.30 -12.14
N ALA A 9 -19.40 -16.44 -11.44
CA ALA A 9 -19.64 -16.46 -10.01
C ALA A 9 -18.72 -15.42 -9.39
N SER A 10 -19.32 -14.33 -8.89
CA SER A 10 -18.65 -13.28 -8.15
C SER A 10 -17.98 -13.93 -6.94
N GLN A 11 -16.72 -14.34 -7.09
CA GLN A 11 -15.86 -14.70 -5.98
C GLN A 11 -15.84 -13.45 -5.13
N LYS A 12 -16.58 -13.46 -4.00
CA LYS A 12 -16.56 -12.40 -3.00
C LYS A 12 -15.12 -11.98 -2.85
N GLU A 13 -14.81 -10.78 -3.34
CA GLU A 13 -13.48 -10.20 -3.22
C GLU A 13 -13.16 -10.28 -1.74
N LYS A 14 -12.21 -11.14 -1.38
CA LYS A 14 -11.61 -11.12 -0.05
C LYS A 14 -10.94 -9.77 0.02
N LEU A 15 -11.68 -8.77 0.53
CA LEU A 15 -11.17 -7.46 0.85
C LEU A 15 -10.14 -7.71 1.94
N PHE A 16 -8.89 -7.90 1.53
CA PHE A 16 -7.78 -8.05 2.46
C PHE A 16 -7.79 -6.84 3.37
N THR A 17 -7.81 -7.11 4.66
CA THR A 17 -7.81 -6.06 5.67
C THR A 17 -6.51 -5.26 5.58
N LEU A 18 -6.53 -4.00 6.06
CA LEU A 18 -5.34 -3.15 6.10
C LEU A 18 -4.18 -3.85 6.83
N SER A 19 -4.48 -4.56 7.92
CA SER A 19 -3.51 -5.34 8.69
C SER A 19 -2.86 -6.44 7.85
N GLU A 20 -3.64 -7.26 7.14
CA GLU A 20 -3.09 -8.30 6.25
C GLU A 20 -2.23 -7.70 5.12
N ARG A 21 -2.63 -6.53 4.60
CA ARG A 21 -1.86 -5.82 3.56
C ARG A 21 -0.53 -5.27 4.09
N LEU A 22 -0.49 -4.84 5.36
CA LEU A 22 0.73 -4.42 6.03
C LEU A 22 1.64 -5.59 6.38
N GLU A 23 1.11 -6.81 6.54
CA GLU A 23 1.93 -7.99 6.83
C GLU A 23 2.42 -8.72 5.59
N HIS A 24 1.58 -8.84 4.56
CA HIS A 24 1.87 -9.70 3.40
C HIS A 24 1.59 -9.05 2.05
N GLY A 25 0.93 -7.89 2.03
CA GLY A 25 0.45 -7.26 0.81
C GLY A 25 1.32 -6.12 0.28
N MET A 26 0.69 -5.28 -0.54
CA MET A 26 1.26 -4.04 -1.04
C MET A 26 0.31 -2.88 -0.76
N LEU A 27 0.91 -1.72 -0.49
CA LEU A 27 0.21 -0.45 -0.31
C LEU A 27 0.58 0.52 -1.41
N LYS A 28 -0.39 1.34 -1.82
CA LYS A 28 -0.10 2.47 -2.69
C LYS A 28 0.70 3.52 -1.92
N PRO A 29 1.58 4.29 -2.56
CA PRO A 29 2.35 5.34 -1.90
C PRO A 29 1.45 6.33 -1.14
N GLN A 30 0.27 6.60 -1.71
CA GLN A 30 -0.73 7.44 -1.08
C GLN A 30 -1.27 6.90 0.24
N GLU A 31 -1.51 5.60 0.32
CA GLU A 31 -1.94 4.99 1.58
C GLU A 31 -0.84 5.10 2.64
N VAL A 32 0.43 4.91 2.23
CA VAL A 32 1.56 4.97 3.16
C VAL A 32 1.77 6.35 3.75
N TRP A 33 1.79 7.42 2.94
CA TRP A 33 1.97 8.77 3.50
C TRP A 33 0.77 9.22 4.34
N SER A 34 -0.45 8.79 3.97
CA SER A 34 -1.65 9.12 4.74
C SER A 34 -1.63 8.43 6.11
N LEU A 35 -1.21 7.16 6.16
CA LEU A 35 -1.07 6.41 7.42
C LEU A 35 0.09 6.92 8.27
N ALA A 36 1.18 7.38 7.64
CA ALA A 36 2.33 7.98 8.32
C ALA A 36 2.10 9.45 8.75
N GLY A 37 0.94 10.04 8.45
CA GLY A 37 0.64 11.45 8.74
C GLY A 37 1.54 12.44 8.00
N LYS A 38 2.12 12.05 6.86
CA LYS A 38 3.04 12.88 6.07
C LYS A 38 2.39 13.44 4.81
N ALA A 39 2.88 14.61 4.39
CA ALA A 39 2.58 15.16 3.09
C ALA A 39 3.20 14.33 1.96
N LYS A 40 2.60 14.39 0.78
CA LYS A 40 3.11 13.74 -0.44
C LYS A 40 4.56 14.12 -0.73
N THR A 41 4.88 15.41 -0.65
CA THR A 41 6.22 15.95 -0.92
C THR A 41 7.27 15.35 0.00
N THR A 42 7.03 15.38 1.31
CA THR A 42 7.95 14.84 2.31
C THR A 42 8.14 13.33 2.17
N PHE A 43 7.07 12.59 1.83
CA PHE A 43 7.20 11.16 1.52
C PHE A 43 8.14 10.90 0.34
N TYR A 44 8.02 11.63 -0.76
CA TYR A 44 8.91 11.44 -1.92
C TYR A 44 10.35 11.90 -1.65
N GLU A 45 10.56 12.85 -0.75
CA GLU A 45 11.90 13.18 -0.24
C GLU A 45 12.49 12.01 0.55
N ASP A 46 11.69 11.38 1.42
CA ASP A 46 12.11 10.19 2.17
C ASP A 46 12.39 8.98 1.26
N VAL A 47 11.62 8.82 0.17
CA VAL A 47 11.93 7.83 -0.88
C VAL A 47 13.27 8.13 -1.56
N LYS A 48 13.53 9.40 -1.91
CA LYS A 48 14.83 9.81 -2.49
C LYS A 48 15.99 9.62 -1.52
N ALA A 49 15.76 9.83 -0.23
CA ALA A 49 16.71 9.57 0.83
C ALA A 49 16.91 8.07 1.14
N GLY A 50 16.18 7.18 0.47
CA GLY A 50 16.30 5.72 0.65
C GLY A 50 15.60 5.18 1.88
N LYS A 51 14.75 5.96 2.56
CA LYS A 51 14.01 5.51 3.76
C LYS A 51 12.82 4.61 3.41
N VAL A 52 12.30 4.71 2.19
CA VAL A 52 11.20 3.88 1.67
C VAL A 52 11.53 3.42 0.25
N VAL A 53 11.33 2.13 -0.01
CA VAL A 53 11.54 1.54 -1.34
C VAL A 53 10.21 1.44 -2.09
N LEU A 54 10.14 2.10 -3.25
CA LEU A 54 9.03 1.93 -4.19
C LEU A 54 9.31 0.76 -5.13
N ARG A 55 8.37 -0.17 -5.20
CA ARG A 55 8.35 -1.28 -6.15
C ARG A 55 7.39 -0.95 -7.28
N LYS A 56 7.81 -1.16 -8.52
CA LYS A 56 6.93 -0.99 -9.69
C LYS A 56 5.94 -2.15 -9.75
N ILE A 57 4.64 -1.83 -9.83
CA ILE A 57 3.54 -2.79 -9.96
C ILE A 57 2.97 -2.62 -11.38
N GLY A 58 3.37 -3.51 -12.29
CA GLY A 58 2.98 -3.42 -13.69
C GLY A 58 3.54 -2.20 -14.41
N LEU A 59 2.83 -1.74 -15.46
CA LEU A 59 3.38 -0.73 -16.38
C LEU A 59 3.36 0.70 -15.81
N ARG A 60 2.30 1.05 -15.06
CA ARG A 60 1.98 2.44 -14.67
C ARG A 60 1.85 2.67 -13.17
N SER A 61 1.92 1.62 -12.35
CA SER A 61 1.71 1.75 -10.90
C SER A 61 3.00 1.46 -10.14
N SER A 62 3.12 2.08 -8.98
CA SER A 62 4.16 1.78 -7.99
C SER A 62 3.49 1.57 -6.64
N GLY A 63 4.10 0.75 -5.80
CA GLY A 63 3.63 0.50 -4.44
C GLY A 63 4.78 0.18 -3.51
N VAL A 64 4.46 0.14 -2.23
CA VAL A 64 5.38 -0.20 -1.15
C VAL A 64 4.95 -1.57 -0.63
N TYR A 65 5.93 -2.43 -0.33
CA TYR A 65 5.62 -3.71 0.29
C TYR A 65 5.11 -3.50 1.71
N GLY A 66 4.13 -4.29 2.14
CA GLY A 66 3.45 -4.13 3.43
C GLY A 66 4.41 -3.94 4.61
N PRO A 67 5.33 -4.88 4.85
CA PRO A 67 6.32 -4.80 5.92
C PRO A 67 7.19 -3.54 5.89
N ASP A 68 7.59 -3.08 4.70
CA ASP A 68 8.38 -1.86 4.54
C ASP A 68 7.54 -0.61 4.86
N ALA A 69 6.28 -0.60 4.40
CA ALA A 69 5.33 0.47 4.73
C ALA A 69 5.06 0.51 6.23
N LYS A 70 4.86 -0.64 6.88
CA LYS A 70 4.65 -0.77 8.32
C LYS A 70 5.82 -0.17 9.11
N ARG A 71 7.05 -0.60 8.80
CA ARG A 71 8.27 -0.06 9.43
C ARG A 71 8.40 1.45 9.27
N TYR A 72 8.08 1.97 8.09
CA TYR A 72 8.13 3.40 7.83
C TYR A 72 7.09 4.18 8.63
N ILE A 73 5.84 3.68 8.67
CA ILE A 73 4.75 4.29 9.44
C ILE A 73 5.08 4.29 10.93
N GLU A 74 5.54 3.15 11.47
CA GLU A 74 5.98 3.01 12.85
C GLU A 74 7.11 4.00 13.16
N SER A 75 8.15 4.07 12.32
CA SER A 75 9.25 5.02 12.50
C SER A 75 8.79 6.49 12.49
N CYS A 76 7.78 6.84 11.69
CA CYS A 76 7.24 8.20 11.65
C CYS A 76 6.41 8.50 12.89
N LEU A 77 5.63 7.55 13.38
CA LEU A 77 4.79 7.70 14.57
C LEU A 77 5.61 7.71 15.86
N SER A 78 6.67 6.90 15.94
CA SER A 78 7.59 6.87 17.10
C SER A 78 8.35 8.19 17.28
N PHE A 79 8.53 8.98 16.22
CA PHE A 79 9.18 10.29 16.31
C PHE A 79 8.26 11.39 16.87
N VAL A 80 6.95 11.13 16.99
CA VAL A 80 5.97 12.09 17.54
C VAL A 80 5.76 11.88 19.06
N GLY A 81 6.52 10.97 19.69
CA GLY A 81 6.32 10.52 21.07
C GLY A 81 7.33 11.01 22.12
N ASP A 82 8.08 12.09 21.86
CA ASP A 82 8.97 12.72 22.86
C ASP A 82 8.59 14.20 23.07
#